data_AF-X1EDX8-F1
#
_entry.id   AF-X1EDX8-F1
#
_cell.length_a   1.000
_cell.length_b   1.000
_cell.length_c   1.000
_cell.angle_alpha   90.00
_cell.angle_beta   90.00
_cell.angle_gamma   90.00
#
_symmetry.space_group_name_H-M   'P 1'
#
loop_
_entity.id
_entity.type
_entity.pdbx_description
1 polymer ?
#
loop_
_entity_poly.entity_id
_entity_poly.type
_entity_poly.pdbx_seq_one_letter_code
_entity_poly.pdbx_strand_id
1 'polypeptide(L)' 'MELIKKLAEIQKSLKAPKDKTNSYSPSKFKYRNCEAILIALKPLLDGEILLLNDEIVQIGDRYYVKATVTLKDSKNEISV' A
#
# COMPACT_ATOMS: atom_id res chain seq x y z
N MET A 1 0.56 14.61 16.05
CA MET A 1 1.25 13.32 16.23
C MET A 1 2.31 13.21 15.14
N GLU A 2 3.51 12.74 15.47
CA GLU A 2 4.61 12.58 14.50
C GLU A 2 4.25 11.56 13.41
N LEU A 3 4.63 11.80 12.16
CA LEU A 3 4.17 11.01 11.00
C LEU A 3 4.54 9.52 11.10
N ILE A 4 5.69 9.18 11.70
CA ILE A 4 6.09 7.80 12.03
C ILE A 4 5.05 7.13 12.95
N LYS A 5 4.60 7.83 13.99
CA LYS A 5 3.60 7.28 14.94
C LYS A 5 2.25 7.09 14.24
N LYS A 6 1.87 8.01 13.34
CA LYS A 6 0.63 7.88 12.55
C LYS A 6 0.69 6.66 11.63
N LEU A 7 1.81 6.48 10.93
CA LEU A 7 2.05 5.30 10.11
C LEU A 7 1.97 4.00 10.93
N ALA A 8 2.55 3.97 12.13
CA ALA A 8 2.47 2.81 13.01
C ALA A 8 1.03 2.48 13.43
N GLU A 9 0.21 3.50 13.77
CA GLU A 9 -1.21 3.28 14.11
C GLU A 9 -2.04 2.84 12.90
N ILE A 10 -1.81 3.42 11.71
CA ILE A 10 -2.44 2.97 10.46
C ILE A 10 -2.11 1.50 10.20
N GLN A 11 -0.83 1.12 10.28
CA GLN A 11 -0.40 -0.26 10.03
C GLN A 11 -0.99 -1.25 11.03
N LYS A 12 -1.04 -0.88 12.32
CA LYS A 12 -1.64 -1.69 13.38
C LYS A 12 -3.15 -1.89 13.16
N SER A 13 -3.83 -0.87 12.63
CA SER A 13 -5.29 -0.84 12.49
C SER A 13 -5.78 -1.39 11.15
N LEU A 14 -4.97 -1.34 10.10
CA LEU A 14 -5.34 -1.73 8.75
C LEU A 14 -5.65 -3.24 8.66
N LYS A 15 -6.93 -3.55 8.41
CA LYS A 15 -7.41 -4.92 8.20
C LYS A 15 -8.03 -5.05 6.83
N ALA A 16 -7.28 -5.64 5.90
CA ALA A 16 -7.76 -6.02 4.57
C ALA A 16 -7.89 -7.57 4.49
N PRO A 17 -9.10 -8.15 4.62
CA PRO A 17 -9.28 -9.59 4.57
C PRO A 17 -8.94 -10.16 3.18
N LYS A 18 -8.60 -11.46 3.11
CA LYS A 18 -8.54 -12.17 1.82
C LYS A 18 -9.94 -12.65 1.46
N ASP A 19 -10.70 -11.76 0.84
CA ASP A 19 -12.10 -11.95 0.46
C ASP A 19 -12.26 -12.56 -0.94
N LYS A 20 -11.20 -12.50 -1.76
CA LYS A 20 -11.20 -13.07 -3.12
C LYS A 20 -10.59 -14.47 -3.15
N THR A 21 -11.05 -15.29 -4.08
CA THR A 21 -10.51 -16.64 -4.33
C THR A 21 -10.09 -16.72 -5.79
N ASN A 22 -8.89 -17.23 -6.07
CA ASN A 22 -8.45 -17.43 -7.44
C ASN A 22 -9.16 -18.65 -8.03
N SER A 23 -10.12 -18.44 -8.93
CA SER A 23 -10.89 -19.48 -9.59
C SER A 23 -10.10 -20.27 -10.64
N TYR A 24 -9.00 -19.72 -11.14
CA TYR A 24 -8.17 -20.33 -12.18
C TYR A 24 -7.08 -21.24 -11.60
N SER A 25 -6.81 -21.15 -10.29
CA SER A 25 -5.82 -22.00 -9.63
C SER A 25 -6.43 -23.33 -9.19
N PRO A 26 -5.78 -24.49 -9.45
CA PRO A 26 -6.19 -25.78 -8.89
C PRO A 26 -6.30 -25.77 -7.36
N SER A 27 -5.44 -24.99 -6.69
CA SER A 27 -5.41 -24.86 -5.23
C SER A 27 -6.41 -23.85 -4.65
N LYS A 28 -7.14 -23.11 -5.51
CA LYS A 28 -8.15 -22.10 -5.12
C LYS A 28 -7.74 -21.21 -3.94
N PHE A 29 -6.52 -20.68 -3.97
CA PHE A 29 -6.02 -19.88 -2.85
C PHE A 29 -6.77 -18.53 -2.72
N LYS A 30 -6.88 -18.04 -1.49
CA LYS A 30 -7.48 -16.74 -1.20
C LYS A 30 -6.48 -15.60 -1.38
N TYR A 31 -6.95 -14.44 -1.81
CA TYR A 31 -6.16 -13.22 -1.99
C TYR A 31 -6.99 -11.97 -1.73
N ARG A 32 -6.34 -10.80 -1.78
CA ARG A 32 -6.93 -9.47 -1.71
C ARG A 32 -6.26 -8.62 -2.79
N ASN A 33 -7.01 -7.75 -3.45
CA ASN A 33 -6.45 -6.85 -4.47
C ASN A 33 -6.07 -5.50 -3.85
N CYS A 34 -5.34 -4.68 -4.62
CA CYS A 34 -4.94 -3.34 -4.20
C CYS A 34 -6.14 -2.48 -3.80
N GLU A 35 -7.22 -2.51 -4.58
CA GLU A 35 -8.46 -1.79 -4.30
C GLU A 35 -9.05 -2.11 -2.92
N ALA A 36 -9.14 -3.39 -2.54
CA ALA A 36 -9.64 -3.77 -1.22
C ALA A 36 -8.73 -3.25 -0.09
N ILE A 37 -7.41 -3.24 -0.29
CA ILE A 37 -6.46 -2.67 0.68
C ILE A 37 -6.67 -1.15 0.78
N LEU A 38 -6.78 -0.44 -0.33
CA LEU A 38 -6.96 1.01 -0.35
C LEU A 38 -8.32 1.44 0.23
N ILE A 39 -9.38 0.66 0.00
CA ILE A 39 -10.68 0.90 0.63
C ILE A 39 -10.57 0.76 2.15
N ALA A 40 -9.91 -0.30 2.63
CA ALA A 40 -9.70 -0.50 4.07
C ALA A 40 -8.79 0.59 4.70
N LEU A 41 -7.90 1.20 3.91
CA LEU A 41 -7.02 2.27 4.35
C LEU A 41 -7.71 3.62 4.47
N LYS A 42 -8.58 3.99 3.53
CA LYS A 42 -9.23 5.32 3.49
C LYS A 42 -9.76 5.83 4.83
N PRO A 43 -10.53 5.06 5.63
CA PRO A 43 -11.05 5.55 6.91
C PRO A 43 -9.97 5.74 8.00
N LEU A 44 -8.74 5.26 7.77
CA LEU A 44 -7.62 5.40 8.71
C LEU A 44 -6.73 6.61 8.41
N LEU A 45 -6.95 7.29 7.28
CA LEU A 45 -6.25 8.52 6.93
C LEU A 45 -6.98 9.71 7.58
N ASP A 46 -6.30 10.43 8.48
CA ASP A 46 -6.86 11.53 9.28
C ASP A 46 -6.05 12.81 9.05
N GLY A 47 -6.15 13.33 7.83
CA GLY A 47 -5.37 14.49 7.37
C GLY A 47 -4.05 14.12 6.70
N GLU A 48 -3.76 12.83 6.54
CA GLU A 48 -2.69 12.33 5.68
C GLU A 48 -3.21 12.03 4.27
N ILE A 49 -2.31 12.07 3.31
CA ILE A 49 -2.49 11.51 1.98
C ILE A 49 -1.50 10.37 1.75
N LEU A 50 -1.91 9.38 0.95
CA LEU A 50 -1.03 8.33 0.46
C LEU A 50 -0.83 8.52 -1.05
N LEU A 51 0.41 8.65 -1.50
CA LEU A 51 0.79 8.73 -2.89
C LEU A 51 1.46 7.41 -3.30
N LEU A 52 1.05 6.85 -4.44
CA LEU A 52 1.63 5.66 -5.03
C LEU A 52 2.26 6.05 -6.37
N ASN A 53 3.54 5.74 -6.56
CA ASN A 53 4.25 6.02 -7.81
C ASN A 53 5.03 4.79 -8.26
N ASP A 54 4.92 4.46 -9.54
CA ASP A 54 5.65 3.36 -10.15
C ASP A 54 6.61 3.91 -11.21
N GLU A 55 7.90 3.62 -11.08
CA GLU A 55 8.93 3.99 -12.07
C GLU A 55 9.58 2.76 -12.71
N ILE A 56 9.82 2.83 -14.02
CA ILE A 56 10.61 1.81 -14.71
C ILE A 56 12.09 2.16 -14.56
N VAL A 57 12.84 1.28 -13.91
CA VAL A 57 14.29 1.43 -13.72
C VAL A 57 15.02 0.32 -14.45
N GLN A 58 16.09 0.69 -15.17
CA GLN A 58 16.98 -0.27 -15.81
C GLN A 58 18.17 -0.54 -14.89
N ILE A 59 18.42 -1.82 -14.58
CA ILE A 59 19.56 -2.27 -13.79
C ILE A 59 20.31 -3.32 -14.61
N GLY A 60 21.46 -2.94 -15.18
CA GLY A 60 22.18 -3.73 -16.18
C GLY A 60 21.30 -3.98 -17.41
N ASP A 61 21.05 -5.25 -17.71
CA ASP A 61 20.27 -5.70 -18.88
C ASP A 61 18.79 -5.99 -18.54
N ARG A 62 18.30 -5.59 -17.35
CA ARG A 62 16.93 -5.88 -16.90
C ARG A 62 16.16 -4.61 -16.54
N TYR A 63 14.87 -4.60 -16.87
CA TYR A 63 13.92 -3.57 -16.44
C TYR A 63 13.14 -4.05 -15.21
N TYR A 64 13.02 -3.17 -14.22
CA TYR A 64 12.28 -3.39 -12.99
C TYR A 64 11.23 -2.29 -12.84
N VAL A 65 10.10 -2.65 -12.23
CA VAL A 65 9.15 -1.67 -11.70
C VAL A 65 9.56 -1.39 -10.26
N LYS A 66 9.93 -0.16 -9.95
CA LYS A 66 10.12 0.30 -8.58
C LYS A 66 8.86 1.05 -8.16
N ALA A 67 8.09 0.42 -7.30
CA ALA A 67 6.93 1.01 -6.66
C ALA A 67 7.37 1.75 -5.39
N THR A 68 6.96 3.00 -5.25
CA THR A 68 7.22 3.83 -4.07
C THR A 68 5.92 4.32 -3.48
N VAL A 69 5.81 4.20 -2.16
CA VAL A 69 4.65 4.67 -1.39
C VAL A 69 5.08 5.82 -0.50
N THR A 70 4.40 6.96 -0.60
CA THR A 70 4.66 8.13 0.24
C THR A 70 3.44 8.42 1.10
N LEU A 71 3.61 8.39 2.43
CA LEU A 71 2.66 8.95 3.38
C LEU A 71 3.05 10.40 3.64
N LYS A 72 2.09 11.33 3.53
CA LYS A 72 2.36 12.76 3.65
C LYS A 72 1.29 13.47 4.46
N ASP A 73 1.72 14.42 5.29
CA ASP A 73 0.85 15.40 5.95
C ASP A 73 1.17 16.83 5.46
N SER A 74 0.62 17.86 6.11
CA SER A 74 0.83 19.26 5.72
C SER A 74 2.27 19.76 5.84
N LYS A 75 3.16 19.04 6.55
CA LYS A 75 4.51 19.49 6.89
C LYS A 75 5.60 18.47 6.58
N ASN A 76 5.29 17.18 6.59
CA ASN A 76 6.25 16.09 6.52
C ASN A 76 5.80 15.00 5.54
N GLU A 77 6.75 14.21 5.08
CA GLU A 77 6.52 13.03 4.26
C GLU A 77 7.49 11.91 4.62
N ILE A 78 7.04 10.66 4.44
CA ILE A 78 7.86 9.45 4.58
C ILE A 78 7.59 8.58 3.35
N SER A 79 8.65 8.13 2.69
CA SER A 79 8.60 7.28 1.51
C SER A 79 9.32 5.95 1.74
N VAL A 80 8.77 4.87 1.18
CA VAL A 80 9.35 3.52 1.17
C VAL A 80 9.30 2.95 -0.23
#